data_AF-A0A832B2X2-F1
#
_entry.id   AF-A0A832B2X2-F1
#
_cell.length_a   1.000
_cell.length_b   1.000
_cell.length_c   1.000
_cell.angle_alpha   90.00
_cell.angle_beta   90.00
_cell.angle_gamma   90.00
#
_symmetry.space_group_name_H-M   'P 1'
#
loop_
_entity.id
_entity.type
_entity.pdbx_description
1 polymer ?
#
loop_
_entity_poly.entity_id
_entity_poly.type
_entity_poly.pdbx_seq_one_letter_code
_entity_poly.pdbx_strand_id
1 'polypeptide(L)'
;KEWPEGEVRGLRARGGFEVDIAWRNGKPYRATIKAVQKGTCALRAPQGTKVQSITCNGDVIPFSLDADPHVVRFQAQGGKSYLLSLEAMP
;
A
#
# COMPACT_ATOMS: atom_id res chain seq x y z
N LYS A 1 -10.46 17.33 -12.17
CA LYS A 1 -9.31 16.74 -11.43
C LYS A 1 -8.06 17.04 -12.24
N GLU A 2 -7.05 17.66 -11.63
CA GLU A 2 -5.87 18.12 -12.38
C GLU A 2 -4.81 17.03 -12.59
N TRP A 3 -4.82 15.95 -11.80
CA TRP A 3 -3.96 14.77 -12.01
C TRP A 3 -4.81 13.50 -12.21
N PRO A 4 -5.31 13.25 -13.43
CA PRO A 4 -6.14 12.08 -13.70
C PRO A 4 -5.34 10.79 -13.58
N GLU A 5 -4.09 10.78 -14.03
CA GLU A 5 -3.20 9.62 -14.03
C GLU A 5 -1.79 10.03 -13.63
N GLY A 6 -1.02 9.08 -13.12
CA GLY A 6 0.37 9.30 -12.79
C GLY A 6 0.90 8.30 -11.78
N GLU A 7 2.16 8.50 -11.44
CA GLU A 7 2.84 7.74 -10.39
C GLU A 7 3.84 8.62 -9.66
N VAL A 8 4.13 8.23 -8.43
CA VAL A 8 5.23 8.75 -7.62
C VAL A 8 6.00 7.58 -7.06
N ARG A 9 7.33 7.69 -7.03
CA ARG A 9 8.22 6.62 -6.58
C ARG A 9 9.26 7.12 -5.60
N GLY A 10 9.71 6.23 -4.72
CA GLY A 10 10.80 6.49 -3.79
C GLY A 10 10.43 7.36 -2.59
N LEU A 11 9.13 7.52 -2.28
CA LEU A 11 8.72 8.28 -1.09
C LEU A 11 9.20 7.56 0.16
N ARG A 12 9.73 8.31 1.14
CA ARG A 12 10.19 7.73 2.42
C ARG A 12 9.12 7.90 3.49
N ALA A 13 8.77 6.79 4.13
CA ALA A 13 7.85 6.76 5.27
C ALA A 13 8.58 6.31 6.55
N ARG A 14 8.08 6.79 7.70
CA ARG A 14 8.59 6.42 9.02
C ARG A 14 8.50 4.90 9.23
N GLY A 15 9.42 4.33 9.99
CA GLY A 15 9.52 2.88 10.21
C GLY A 15 10.37 2.14 9.18
N GLY A 16 11.09 2.88 8.31
CA GLY A 16 12.00 2.27 7.34
C GLY A 16 11.28 1.71 6.12
N PHE A 17 10.29 2.44 5.61
CA PHE A 17 9.54 2.07 4.40
C PHE A 17 9.83 3.05 3.26
N GLU A 18 9.94 2.50 2.06
CA GLU A 18 9.89 3.23 0.80
C GLU A 18 8.56 2.93 0.11
N VAL A 19 7.93 3.94 -0.49
CA VAL A 19 6.57 3.85 -1.02
C VAL A 19 6.53 4.37 -2.45
N ASP A 20 5.98 3.55 -3.33
CA ASP A 20 5.57 3.94 -4.68
C ASP A 20 4.04 3.90 -4.76
N ILE A 21 3.43 4.83 -5.49
CA ILE A 21 1.97 4.89 -5.67
C ILE A 21 1.68 5.19 -7.14
N ALA A 22 0.76 4.43 -7.73
CA ALA A 22 0.22 4.70 -9.06
C ALA A 22 -1.30 4.90 -8.98
N TRP A 23 -1.80 5.88 -9.74
CA TRP A 23 -3.22 6.25 -9.75
C TRP A 23 -3.76 6.40 -11.17
N ARG A 24 -5.09 6.19 -11.28
CA ARG A 24 -5.90 6.45 -12.47
C ARG A 24 -7.23 7.04 -12.05
N ASN A 25 -7.81 7.90 -12.87
CA ASN A 25 -8.99 8.69 -12.53
C ASN A 25 -8.88 9.43 -11.18
N GLY A 26 -7.64 9.82 -10.82
CA GLY A 26 -7.26 10.40 -9.53
C GLY A 26 -7.64 9.53 -8.32
N LYS A 27 -7.55 8.20 -8.45
CA LYS A 27 -7.66 7.23 -7.35
C LYS A 27 -6.48 6.24 -7.44
N PRO A 28 -5.82 5.90 -6.31
CA PRO A 28 -4.75 4.90 -6.32
C PRO A 28 -5.33 3.53 -6.68
N TYR A 29 -4.65 2.81 -7.56
CA TYR A 29 -4.98 1.42 -7.90
C TYR A 29 -3.85 0.47 -7.53
N ARG A 30 -2.64 1.00 -7.30
CA ARG A 30 -1.47 0.21 -6.94
C ARG A 30 -0.54 1.00 -6.02
N ALA A 31 0.02 0.31 -5.04
CA ALA A 31 1.16 0.81 -4.26
C ALA A 31 2.22 -0.28 -4.10
N THR A 32 3.48 0.12 -4.01
CA THR A 32 4.58 -0.78 -3.64
C THR A 32 5.17 -0.29 -2.33
N ILE A 33 5.26 -1.17 -1.34
CA ILE A 33 5.91 -0.90 -0.07
C ILE A 33 7.20 -1.71 -0.02
N LYS A 34 8.35 -1.05 0.00
CA LYS A 34 9.64 -1.71 0.24
C LYS A 34 10.04 -1.49 1.69
N ALA A 35 10.21 -2.58 2.43
CA ALA A 35 10.62 -2.56 3.83
C ALA A 35 12.13 -2.67 3.94
N VAL A 36 12.77 -1.74 4.65
CA VAL A 36 14.20 -1.81 4.96
C VAL A 36 14.44 -2.73 6.16
N GLN A 37 13.52 -2.75 7.12
CA GLN A 37 13.61 -3.52 8.36
C GLN A 37 12.38 -4.41 8.54
N LYS A 38 12.49 -5.46 9.36
CA LYS A 38 11.34 -6.27 9.78
C LYS A 38 10.45 -5.45 10.72
N GLY A 39 9.14 -5.54 10.56
CA GLY A 39 8.19 -4.89 11.45
C GLY A 39 6.76 -4.94 10.95
N THR A 40 5.84 -4.42 11.75
CA THR A 40 4.45 -4.22 11.32
C THR A 40 4.37 -3.01 10.40
N CYS A 41 3.96 -3.23 9.16
CA CYS A 41 3.60 -2.13 8.26
C CYS A 41 2.12 -1.81 8.50
N ALA A 42 1.84 -0.56 8.88
CA ALA A 42 0.48 -0.03 8.98
C ALA A 42 0.34 1.07 7.93
N LEU A 43 -0.69 0.98 7.10
CA LEU A 43 -0.97 1.98 6.07
C LEU A 43 -2.46 2.29 6.01
N ARG A 44 -2.76 3.55 5.69
CA ARG A 44 -4.13 4.04 5.52
C ARG A 44 -4.42 4.18 4.03
N ALA A 45 -5.42 3.45 3.54
CA ALA A 45 -5.96 3.66 2.20
C ALA A 45 -6.83 4.95 2.20
N PRO A 46 -6.81 5.75 1.10
CA PRO A 46 -7.72 6.88 0.98
C PRO A 46 -9.19 6.46 1.05
N GLN A 47 -10.06 7.36 1.51
CA GLN A 47 -11.50 7.13 1.52
C GLN A 47 -12.02 6.76 0.11
N GLY A 48 -12.97 5.83 0.05
CA GLY A 48 -13.47 5.29 -1.22
C GLY A 48 -12.50 4.32 -1.92
N THR A 49 -11.50 3.81 -1.21
CA THR A 49 -10.62 2.72 -1.68
C THR A 49 -10.41 1.67 -0.58
N LYS A 50 -10.27 0.41 -0.97
CA LYS A 50 -9.79 -0.68 -0.10
C LYS A 50 -8.53 -1.30 -0.67
N VAL A 51 -7.68 -1.81 0.21
CA VAL A 51 -6.64 -2.78 -0.15
C VAL A 51 -7.34 -4.10 -0.44
N GLN A 52 -7.26 -4.56 -1.68
CA GLN A 52 -7.83 -5.82 -2.13
C GLN A 52 -6.89 -7.00 -1.83
N SER A 53 -5.59 -6.79 -2.04
CA SER A 53 -4.56 -7.80 -1.79
C SER A 53 -3.22 -7.16 -1.48
N ILE A 54 -2.40 -7.91 -0.75
CA ILE A 54 -0.98 -7.63 -0.55
C ILE A 54 -0.23 -8.87 -1.01
N THR A 55 0.74 -8.73 -1.90
CA THR A 55 1.57 -9.85 -2.36
C THR A 55 3.05 -9.54 -2.21
N CYS A 56 3.86 -10.58 -2.01
CA CYS A 56 5.32 -10.51 -2.00
C CYS A 56 5.84 -11.69 -2.82
N ASN A 57 6.58 -11.41 -3.90
CA ASN A 57 7.09 -12.45 -4.81
C ASN A 57 6.02 -13.43 -5.34
N GLY A 58 4.77 -12.97 -5.50
CA GLY A 58 3.65 -13.79 -5.95
C GLY A 58 2.82 -14.42 -4.82
N ASP A 59 3.37 -14.52 -3.62
CA ASP A 59 2.66 -15.06 -2.45
C ASP A 59 1.72 -14.02 -1.85
N VAL A 60 0.50 -14.43 -1.49
CA VAL A 60 -0.46 -13.57 -0.79
C VAL A 60 -0.03 -13.41 0.66
N ILE A 61 0.09 -12.16 1.09
CA ILE A 61 0.45 -11.79 2.46
C ILE A 61 -0.84 -11.48 3.24
N PRO A 62 -1.10 -12.19 4.34
CA PRO A 62 -2.26 -11.88 5.17
C PRO A 62 -2.10 -10.51 5.82
N PHE A 63 -3.21 -9.78 5.89
CA PHE A 63 -3.30 -8.50 6.57
C PHE A 63 -4.58 -8.45 7.39
N SER A 64 -4.59 -7.61 8.43
CA SER A 64 -5.79 -7.32 9.23
C SER A 64 -6.19 -5.87 9.07
N LEU A 65 -7.47 -5.58 9.29
CA LEU A 65 -7.96 -4.22 9.48
C LEU A 65 -7.68 -3.78 10.92
N ASP A 66 -7.44 -2.49 11.10
CA ASP A 66 -7.43 -1.86 12.42
C ASP A 66 -8.86 -1.46 12.83
N ALA A 67 -9.01 -0.85 14.00
CA ALA A 67 -10.27 -0.23 14.43
C ALA A 67 -10.77 0.85 13.44
N ASP A 68 -9.84 1.52 12.76
CA ASP A 68 -10.14 2.34 11.58
C ASP A 68 -10.16 1.42 10.33
N PRO A 69 -11.32 1.28 9.64
CA PRO A 69 -11.47 0.36 8.52
C PRO A 69 -10.67 0.77 7.27
N HIS A 70 -10.08 1.96 7.25
CA HIS A 70 -9.18 2.38 6.19
C HIS A 70 -7.72 2.02 6.48
N VAL A 71 -7.40 1.54 7.68
CA VAL A 71 -6.04 1.15 8.08
C VAL A 71 -5.90 -0.36 8.00
N VAL A 72 -4.93 -0.81 7.20
CA VAL A 72 -4.52 -2.23 7.15
C VAL A 72 -3.16 -2.41 7.81
N ARG A 73 -2.94 -3.60 8.37
CA ARG A 73 -1.68 -4.01 9.01
C ARG A 73 -1.23 -5.36 8.48
N PHE A 74 0.05 -5.46 8.14
CA PHE A 74 0.68 -6.73 7.79
C PHE A 74 2.11 -6.80 8.33
N GLN A 75 2.65 -8.02 8.46
CA GLN A 75 4.03 -8.22 8.88
C GLN A 75 4.97 -8.12 7.67
N ALA A 76 5.84 -7.11 7.70
CA ALA A 76 6.87 -6.90 6.71
C ALA A 76 8.22 -7.47 7.19
N GLN A 77 9.00 -7.98 6.25
CA GLN A 77 10.37 -8.44 6.43
C GLN A 77 11.31 -7.45 5.73
N GLY A 78 12.45 -7.18 6.35
CA GLY A 78 13.47 -6.30 5.76
C GLY A 78 13.98 -6.83 4.42
N GLY A 79 14.23 -5.91 3.49
CA GLY A 79 14.68 -6.22 2.12
C GLY A 79 13.58 -6.72 1.18
N LYS A 80 12.33 -6.85 1.63
CA LYS A 80 11.21 -7.30 0.80
C LYS A 80 10.40 -6.14 0.23
N SER A 81 9.77 -6.39 -0.91
CA SER A 81 8.85 -5.48 -1.58
C SER A 81 7.45 -6.10 -1.64
N TYR A 82 6.46 -5.33 -1.22
CA TYR A 82 5.07 -5.73 -1.10
C TYR A 82 4.24 -4.95 -2.12
N LEU A 83 3.55 -5.66 -3.00
CA LEU A 83 2.66 -5.09 -3.99
C LEU A 83 1.24 -5.07 -3.44
N LEU A 84 0.64 -3.88 -3.39
CA LEU A 84 -0.73 -3.66 -2.96
C LEU A 84 -1.61 -3.38 -4.17
N SER A 85 -2.68 -4.17 -4.32
CA SER A 85 -3.79 -3.85 -5.24
C SER A 85 -4.84 -3.07 -4.46
N LEU A 86 -5.26 -1.92 -5.00
CA LEU A 86 -6.33 -1.10 -4.42
C LEU A 86 -7.54 -1.10 -5.34
N GLU A 87 -8.71 -1.32 -4.75
CA GLU A 87 -9.99 -1.30 -5.44
C GLU A 87 -10.78 -0.07 -4.97
N ALA A 88 -11.32 0.70 -5.91
CA ALA A 88 -12.24 1.78 -5.60
C ALA A 88 -13.54 1.18 -5.04
N MET A 89 -13.99 1.69 -3.90
CA MET A 89 -15.33 1.37 -3.41
C MET A 89 -16.35 2.23 -4.15
N PRO A 90 -17.55 1.68 -4.46
CA PRO A 90 -18.67 2.44 -4.98
C PRO A 90 -19.16 3.50 -3.99
#